data_AF-A0A841H6J1-F1
#
_entry.id   AF-A0A841H6J1-F1
#
_cell.length_a   1.000
_cell.length_b   1.000
_cell.length_c   1.000
_cell.angle_alpha   90.00
_cell.angle_beta   90.00
_cell.angle_gamma   90.00
#
_symmetry.space_group_name_H-M   'P 1'
#
loop_
_entity.id
_entity.type
_entity.pdbx_description
1 polymer ?
#
loop_
_entity_poly.entity_id
_entity_poly.type
_entity_poly.pdbx_seq_one_letter_code
_entity_poly.pdbx_strand_id
1 'polypeptide(L)'
;MLTLETSIQLSWNVTVSAAGINDLANGLPRIGRELALGAAARIVEQAQEEHLERVFAGEAEIVCHRCGVVHVGPDARLGARGCRRRKLRISSGVLCFALRQVTCRECGRTWSPYAELLGIRPRQRIAEELERKLVEAVTNQSYGKTCSLAKTWLGSSVSPRTLHRCVQARGEKVVFTPAPGCKVAMADGTKVPAGKSRYGTDVRIAFQILGRCTENGRPRVRKRIAGWSIGPVGWSEALPAGIASDVIVTDREAGIPEVLARQHPGVRHQLCEWHMGHTSKHLMALDHVPVAERKKRVQELNAILWSLDPPAVKQLRFEAFWQALPYRRAKAMLRDSVSRILYDEPSAARTTSLAEREMREVNRRTDVGVLWSTKGVNNMLKLRHALRLNPDDFDRVWLPVQPITFHPVPHA
;
A
#
# COMPACT_ATOMS: atom_id res chain seq x y z
N MET A 1 17.46 -25.60 2.72
CA MET A 1 16.77 -25.37 1.44
C MET A 1 16.74 -26.70 0.70
N LEU A 2 15.57 -27.17 0.28
CA LEU A 2 15.48 -28.32 -0.63
C LEU A 2 15.92 -27.83 -2.01
N THR A 3 17.07 -28.28 -2.49
CA THR A 3 17.45 -28.15 -3.91
C THR A 3 16.84 -29.36 -4.62
N LEU A 4 15.82 -29.13 -5.44
CA LEU A 4 15.21 -30.15 -6.27
C LEU A 4 15.77 -29.97 -7.68
N GLU A 5 16.64 -30.88 -8.10
CA GLU A 5 17.10 -30.95 -9.50
C GLU A 5 16.11 -31.80 -10.28
N THR A 6 15.21 -31.13 -11.00
CA THR A 6 14.17 -31.78 -11.80
C THR A 6 14.34 -31.43 -13.27
N SER A 7 14.45 -32.45 -14.14
CA SER A 7 14.41 -32.30 -15.59
C SER A 7 12.99 -32.61 -16.11
N ILE A 8 12.41 -31.70 -16.89
CA ILE A 8 11.05 -31.86 -17.43
C ILE A 8 11.07 -31.74 -18.95
N GLN A 9 10.69 -32.82 -19.62
CA GLN A 9 10.42 -32.83 -21.05
C GLN A 9 8.92 -32.70 -21.28
N LEU A 10 8.50 -31.66 -22.01
CA LEU A 10 7.10 -31.41 -22.36
C LEU A 10 6.95 -31.49 -23.88
N SER A 11 5.96 -32.26 -24.34
CA SER A 11 5.60 -32.36 -25.76
C SER A 11 4.17 -31.84 -25.96
N TRP A 12 3.96 -30.95 -26.93
CA TRP A 12 2.64 -30.40 -27.25
C TRP A 12 2.33 -30.48 -28.74
N ASN A 13 1.07 -30.79 -29.05
CA ASN A 13 0.54 -30.73 -30.40
C ASN A 13 -0.22 -29.41 -30.56
N VAL A 14 0.26 -28.53 -31.45
CA VAL A 14 -0.41 -27.26 -31.78
C VAL A 14 -0.93 -27.34 -33.20
N THR A 15 -2.25 -27.33 -33.35
CA THR A 15 -2.90 -27.28 -34.67
C THR A 15 -3.23 -25.83 -35.00
N VAL A 16 -2.68 -25.30 -36.10
CA VAL A 16 -2.97 -23.95 -36.59
C VAL A 16 -3.69 -24.07 -37.93
N SER A 17 -4.99 -23.78 -37.97
CA SER A 17 -5.77 -23.69 -39.21
C SER A 17 -5.78 -22.25 -39.73
N ALA A 18 -5.25 -22.00 -40.93
CA ALA A 18 -5.26 -20.72 -41.67
C ALA A 18 -5.35 -19.46 -40.77
N ALA A 19 -4.29 -19.22 -39.98
CA ALA A 19 -4.23 -18.15 -39.00
C ALA A 19 -3.24 -17.09 -39.49
N GLY A 20 -3.64 -15.82 -39.54
CA GLY A 20 -2.70 -14.72 -39.80
C GLY A 20 -1.76 -14.51 -38.60
N ILE A 21 -0.74 -13.68 -38.76
CA ILE A 21 0.21 -13.37 -37.66
C ILE A 21 -0.49 -12.85 -36.39
N ASN A 22 -1.61 -12.14 -36.55
CA ASN A 22 -2.41 -11.63 -35.44
C ASN A 22 -3.18 -12.73 -34.69
N ASP A 23 -3.66 -13.75 -35.40
CA ASP A 23 -4.34 -14.90 -34.80
C ASP A 23 -3.34 -15.75 -34.01
N LEU A 24 -2.14 -15.94 -34.57
CA LEU A 24 -1.02 -16.56 -33.86
C LEU A 24 -0.64 -15.76 -32.61
N ALA A 25 -0.44 -14.45 -32.73
CA ALA A 25 -0.11 -13.57 -31.61
C ALA A 25 -1.19 -13.56 -30.51
N ASN A 26 -2.47 -13.67 -30.89
CA ASN A 26 -3.59 -13.77 -29.95
C ASN A 26 -3.64 -15.16 -29.27
N GLY A 27 -3.26 -16.22 -29.97
CA GLY A 27 -3.22 -17.60 -29.45
C GLY A 27 -2.02 -17.91 -28.55
N LEU A 28 -0.85 -17.33 -28.83
CA LEU A 28 0.41 -17.61 -28.13
C LEU A 28 0.33 -17.47 -26.60
N PRO A 29 -0.27 -16.41 -26.02
CA PRO A 29 -0.41 -16.30 -24.57
C PRO A 29 -1.24 -17.42 -23.94
N ARG A 30 -2.24 -17.95 -24.65
CA ARG A 30 -3.02 -19.10 -24.17
C ARG A 30 -2.16 -20.35 -24.14
N ILE A 31 -1.44 -20.64 -25.23
CA ILE A 31 -0.52 -21.76 -25.31
C ILE A 31 0.46 -21.63 -24.14
N GLY A 32 1.26 -20.56 -24.07
CA GLY A 32 2.26 -20.32 -23.03
C GLY A 32 1.75 -20.47 -21.59
N ARG A 33 0.50 -20.10 -21.30
CA ARG A 33 -0.13 -20.35 -19.99
C ARG A 33 -0.37 -21.83 -19.73
N GLU A 34 -0.97 -22.55 -20.68
CA GLU A 34 -1.23 -23.99 -20.55
C GLU A 34 0.08 -24.76 -20.34
N LEU A 35 1.13 -24.35 -21.07
CA LEU A 35 2.49 -24.86 -20.94
C LEU A 35 3.05 -24.70 -19.52
N ALA A 36 3.06 -23.46 -19.04
CA ALA A 36 3.60 -23.11 -17.74
C ALA A 36 2.82 -23.76 -16.59
N LEU A 37 1.49 -23.84 -16.70
CA LEU A 37 0.65 -24.49 -15.70
C LEU A 37 0.86 -26.01 -15.66
N GLY A 38 1.03 -26.65 -16.82
CA GLY A 38 1.35 -28.08 -16.91
C GLY A 38 2.72 -28.39 -16.31
N ALA A 39 3.74 -27.61 -16.67
CA ALA A 39 5.09 -27.73 -16.13
C ALA A 39 5.09 -27.57 -14.59
N ALA A 40 4.47 -26.49 -14.08
CA ALA A 40 4.41 -26.21 -12.65
C ALA A 40 3.68 -27.31 -11.87
N ALA A 41 2.61 -27.90 -12.42
CA ALA A 41 1.92 -29.01 -11.79
C ALA A 41 2.84 -30.24 -11.63
N ARG A 42 3.64 -30.54 -12.67
CA ARG A 42 4.59 -31.65 -12.66
C ARG A 42 5.74 -31.42 -11.69
N ILE A 43 6.31 -30.22 -11.66
CA ILE A 43 7.32 -29.82 -10.66
C ILE A 43 6.80 -30.09 -9.24
N VAL A 44 5.58 -29.63 -8.94
CA VAL A 44 4.99 -29.80 -7.60
C VAL A 44 4.72 -31.27 -7.28
N GLU A 45 4.29 -32.06 -8.26
CA GLU A 45 4.03 -33.50 -8.05
C GLU A 45 5.31 -34.30 -7.82
N GLN A 46 6.35 -34.03 -8.61
CA GLN A 46 7.66 -34.66 -8.48
C GLN A 46 8.37 -34.25 -7.18
N ALA A 47 8.32 -32.97 -6.81
CA ALA A 47 8.87 -32.50 -5.54
C ALA A 47 8.30 -33.23 -4.31
N GLN A 48 7.02 -33.60 -4.36
CA GLN A 48 6.37 -34.36 -3.28
C GLN A 48 6.82 -35.82 -3.24
N GLU A 49 7.13 -36.40 -4.40
CA GLU A 49 7.64 -37.77 -4.53
C GLU A 49 9.07 -37.87 -4.03
N GLU A 50 9.96 -37.02 -4.54
CA GLU A 50 11.35 -36.93 -4.11
C GLU A 50 11.46 -36.66 -2.60
N HIS A 51 10.63 -35.76 -2.05
CA HIS A 51 10.61 -35.54 -0.61
C HIS A 51 10.19 -36.80 0.17
N LEU A 52 9.24 -37.59 -0.33
CA LEU A 52 8.81 -38.81 0.34
C LEU A 52 9.91 -39.88 0.31
N GLU A 53 10.58 -40.04 -0.83
CA GLU A 53 11.72 -40.95 -0.99
C GLU A 53 12.85 -40.57 -0.04
N ARG A 54 13.16 -39.27 0.06
CA ARG A 54 14.14 -38.75 1.02
C ARG A 54 13.76 -39.02 2.47
N VAL A 55 12.47 -39.00 2.81
CA VAL A 55 12.02 -39.39 4.16
C VAL A 55 12.33 -40.85 4.43
N PHE A 56 12.03 -41.75 3.49
CA PHE A 56 12.35 -43.18 3.64
C PHE A 56 13.86 -43.47 3.60
N ALA A 57 14.65 -42.66 2.90
CA ALA A 57 16.11 -42.72 2.90
C ALA A 57 16.75 -42.15 4.19
N GLY A 58 15.99 -41.45 5.04
CA GLY A 58 16.49 -40.84 6.27
C GLY A 58 17.09 -39.43 6.08
N GLU A 59 16.87 -38.81 4.92
CA GLU A 59 17.41 -37.50 4.55
C GLU A 59 16.43 -36.33 4.75
N ALA A 60 15.21 -36.65 5.15
CA ALA A 60 14.14 -35.71 5.43
C ALA A 60 13.19 -36.31 6.48
N GLU A 61 12.33 -35.48 7.06
CA GLU A 61 11.38 -35.91 8.10
C GLU A 61 9.95 -35.46 7.79
N ILE A 62 8.98 -36.23 8.27
CA ILE A 62 7.57 -35.85 8.31
C ILE A 62 7.04 -36.04 9.73
N VAL A 63 6.55 -34.96 10.33
CA VAL A 63 5.95 -35.00 11.66
C VAL A 63 4.44 -35.21 11.57
N CYS A 64 3.91 -36.18 12.32
CA CYS A 64 2.47 -36.39 12.40
C CYS A 64 1.78 -35.31 13.25
N HIS A 65 0.89 -34.52 12.65
CA HIS A 65 0.13 -33.47 13.34
C HIS A 65 -0.79 -33.97 14.47
N ARG A 66 -1.04 -35.29 14.58
CA ARG A 66 -1.92 -35.85 15.62
C ARG A 66 -1.13 -36.37 16.82
N CYS A 67 -0.17 -37.27 16.60
CA CYS A 67 0.58 -37.92 17.68
C CYS A 67 1.98 -37.36 17.89
N GLY A 68 2.43 -36.40 17.06
CA GLY A 68 3.76 -35.80 17.17
C GLY A 68 4.92 -36.69 16.74
N VAL A 69 4.67 -37.94 16.35
CA VAL A 69 5.71 -38.86 15.88
C VAL A 69 6.42 -38.29 14.66
N VAL A 70 7.75 -38.27 14.72
CA VAL A 70 8.63 -37.91 13.61
C VAL A 70 8.91 -39.18 12.79
N HIS A 71 8.56 -39.14 11.51
CA HIS A 71 8.81 -40.23 10.58
C HIS A 71 10.06 -39.89 9.76
N VAL A 72 11.09 -40.72 9.89
CA VAL A 72 12.38 -40.61 9.19
C VAL A 72 13.01 -41.99 9.04
N GLY A 73 13.67 -42.23 7.91
CA GLY A 73 14.40 -43.45 7.61
C GLY A 73 13.52 -44.66 7.26
N PRO A 74 14.14 -45.85 7.12
CA PRO A 74 13.45 -47.08 6.75
C PRO A 74 12.32 -47.48 7.73
N ASP A 75 12.44 -47.08 9.00
CA ASP A 75 11.46 -47.35 10.05
C ASP A 75 10.25 -46.39 10.02
N ALA A 76 10.21 -45.44 9.09
CA ALA A 76 9.12 -44.49 8.93
C ALA A 76 7.79 -45.21 8.67
N ARG A 77 6.93 -45.25 9.69
CA ARG A 77 5.61 -45.88 9.64
C ARG A 77 4.53 -45.04 8.92
N LEU A 78 4.78 -44.69 7.66
CA LEU A 78 3.87 -43.94 6.79
C LEU A 78 3.30 -44.84 5.68
N GLY A 79 1.97 -44.81 5.50
CA GLY A 79 1.30 -45.44 4.37
C GLY A 79 0.88 -44.42 3.31
N ALA A 80 1.24 -44.63 2.05
CA ALA A 80 0.71 -43.85 0.93
C ALA A 80 -0.80 -44.12 0.75
N ARG A 81 -1.61 -43.07 0.62
CA ARG A 81 -3.09 -43.19 0.47
C ARG A 81 -3.61 -42.57 -0.85
N GLY A 82 -2.70 -42.16 -1.73
CA GLY A 82 -3.02 -41.50 -3.00
C GLY A 82 -2.94 -39.98 -2.90
N CYS A 83 -3.72 -39.28 -3.74
CA CYS A 83 -3.64 -37.83 -3.88
C CYS A 83 -5.02 -37.17 -3.88
N ARG A 84 -5.07 -35.93 -3.38
CA ARG A 84 -6.23 -35.05 -3.49
C ARG A 84 -5.97 -33.98 -4.55
N ARG A 85 -6.87 -33.85 -5.53
CA ARG A 85 -6.78 -32.77 -6.52
C ARG A 85 -6.93 -31.40 -5.86
N ARG A 86 -5.98 -30.50 -6.13
CA ARG A 86 -5.99 -29.11 -5.66
C ARG A 86 -6.03 -28.16 -6.85
N LYS A 87 -6.65 -27.00 -6.62
CA LYS A 87 -6.72 -25.88 -7.56
C LYS A 87 -6.27 -24.62 -6.85
N LEU A 88 -5.27 -23.93 -7.40
CA LEU A 88 -4.75 -22.67 -6.88
C LEU A 88 -4.72 -21.64 -8.02
N ARG A 89 -5.34 -20.48 -7.81
CA ARG A 89 -5.25 -19.37 -8.78
C ARG A 89 -3.92 -18.64 -8.58
N ILE A 90 -3.16 -18.49 -9.65
CA ILE A 90 -1.88 -17.75 -9.76
C ILE A 90 -1.97 -16.77 -10.92
N SER A 91 -1.06 -15.80 -11.08
CA SER A 91 -1.17 -14.83 -12.19
C SER A 91 -1.23 -15.44 -13.59
N SER A 92 -0.65 -16.62 -13.78
CA SER A 92 -0.64 -17.35 -15.06
C SER A 92 -1.89 -18.20 -15.30
N GLY A 93 -2.84 -18.28 -14.36
CA GLY A 93 -4.10 -19.01 -14.49
C GLY A 93 -4.43 -19.89 -13.28
N VAL A 94 -5.04 -21.05 -13.53
CA VAL A 94 -5.46 -21.99 -12.47
C VAL A 94 -4.53 -23.19 -12.45
N LEU A 95 -3.59 -23.21 -11.50
CA LEU A 95 -2.70 -24.34 -11.26
C LEU A 95 -3.50 -25.49 -10.66
N CYS A 96 -3.56 -26.61 -11.38
CA CYS A 96 -4.22 -27.84 -10.94
C CYS A 96 -3.14 -28.90 -10.73
N PHE A 97 -3.06 -29.47 -9.53
CA PHE A 97 -2.04 -30.47 -9.19
C PHE A 97 -2.59 -31.48 -8.18
N ALA A 98 -1.96 -32.64 -8.12
CA ALA A 98 -2.22 -33.68 -7.15
C ALA A 98 -1.44 -33.41 -5.85
N LEU A 99 -2.16 -33.26 -4.74
CA LEU A 99 -1.56 -33.11 -3.41
C LEU A 99 -1.54 -34.47 -2.71
N ARG A 100 -0.36 -35.04 -2.53
CA ARG A 100 -0.16 -36.41 -2.01
C ARG A 100 -0.58 -36.52 -0.54
N GLN A 101 -1.18 -37.64 -0.18
CA GLN A 101 -1.66 -37.92 1.17
C GLN A 101 -0.94 -39.14 1.77
N VAL A 102 -0.59 -39.02 3.04
CA VAL A 102 0.03 -40.08 3.84
C VAL A 102 -0.85 -40.42 5.03
N THR A 103 -0.71 -41.64 5.53
CA THR A 103 -1.37 -42.13 6.75
C THR A 103 -0.31 -42.56 7.75
N CYS A 104 -0.32 -41.95 8.93
CA CYS A 104 0.50 -42.40 10.05
C CYS A 104 -0.04 -43.75 10.53
N ARG A 105 0.79 -44.79 10.47
CA ARG A 105 0.38 -46.13 10.95
C ARG A 105 0.43 -46.26 12.47
N GLU A 106 1.05 -45.31 13.18
CA GLU A 106 1.03 -45.27 14.65
C GLU A 106 -0.34 -44.82 15.20
N CYS A 107 -0.98 -43.82 14.59
CA CYS A 107 -2.23 -43.25 15.11
C CYS A 107 -3.42 -43.28 14.12
N GLY A 108 -3.22 -43.86 12.94
CA GLY A 108 -4.22 -43.97 11.86
C GLY A 108 -4.59 -42.66 11.16
N ARG A 109 -3.96 -41.53 11.49
CA ARG A 109 -4.30 -40.23 10.92
C ARG A 109 -3.86 -40.13 9.46
N THR A 110 -4.76 -39.70 8.57
CA THR A 110 -4.42 -39.31 7.20
C THR A 110 -4.37 -37.78 7.06
N TRP A 111 -3.31 -37.27 6.43
CA TRP A 111 -3.18 -35.85 6.07
C TRP A 111 -2.25 -35.68 4.86
N SER A 112 -2.03 -34.44 4.44
CA SER A 112 -0.99 -34.12 3.45
C SER A 112 0.07 -33.27 4.13
N PRO A 113 1.31 -33.77 4.31
CA PRO A 113 2.41 -32.98 4.87
C PRO A 113 2.85 -31.89 3.89
N TYR A 114 2.62 -32.12 2.59
CA TYR A 114 3.07 -31.24 1.52
C TYR A 114 2.29 -29.91 1.45
N ALA A 115 1.11 -29.81 2.05
CA ALA A 115 0.42 -28.53 2.12
C ALA A 115 1.25 -27.49 2.89
N GLU A 116 1.86 -27.90 4.00
CA GLU A 116 2.74 -27.07 4.81
C GLU A 116 4.08 -26.82 4.12
N LEU A 117 4.69 -27.88 3.56
CA LEU A 117 5.94 -27.79 2.80
C LEU A 117 5.85 -26.79 1.63
N LEU A 118 4.72 -26.78 0.92
CA LEU A 118 4.46 -25.87 -0.21
C LEU A 118 3.95 -24.47 0.24
N GLY A 119 3.85 -24.21 1.56
CA GLY A 119 3.35 -22.94 2.10
C GLY A 119 1.86 -22.68 1.81
N ILE A 120 1.06 -23.72 1.59
CA ILE A 120 -0.36 -23.63 1.23
C ILE A 120 -1.23 -23.70 2.47
N ARG A 121 -1.86 -22.58 2.83
CA ARG A 121 -2.78 -22.50 3.97
C ARG A 121 -4.02 -23.38 3.75
N PRO A 122 -4.67 -23.88 4.83
CA PRO A 122 -5.93 -24.59 4.73
C PRO A 122 -6.97 -23.81 3.92
N ARG A 123 -7.59 -24.49 2.95
CA ARG A 123 -8.63 -23.92 2.06
C ARG A 123 -8.17 -22.74 1.20
N GLN A 124 -6.86 -22.46 1.09
CA GLN A 124 -6.34 -21.45 0.18
C GLN A 124 -6.73 -21.78 -1.27
N ARG A 125 -7.24 -20.77 -1.99
CA ARG A 125 -7.69 -20.85 -3.39
C ARG A 125 -7.00 -19.85 -4.31
N ILE A 126 -6.28 -18.89 -3.75
CA ILE A 126 -5.55 -17.83 -4.44
C ILE A 126 -4.14 -17.85 -3.85
N ALA A 127 -3.12 -17.92 -4.70
CA ALA A 127 -1.73 -17.80 -4.27
C ALA A 127 -1.44 -16.39 -3.79
N GLU A 128 -0.51 -16.24 -2.85
CA GLU A 128 -0.14 -14.92 -2.32
C GLU A 128 0.42 -13.99 -3.41
N GLU A 129 1.15 -14.56 -4.38
CA GLU A 129 1.60 -13.88 -5.59
C GLU A 129 0.46 -13.19 -6.35
N LEU A 130 -0.61 -13.93 -6.65
CA LEU A 130 -1.78 -13.37 -7.32
C LEU A 130 -2.54 -12.40 -6.41
N GLU A 131 -2.67 -12.72 -5.12
CA GLU A 131 -3.30 -11.83 -4.14
C GLU A 131 -2.62 -10.46 -4.13
N ARG A 132 -1.27 -10.43 -4.12
CA ARG A 132 -0.46 -9.22 -4.20
C ARG A 132 -0.76 -8.41 -5.46
N LYS A 133 -0.67 -9.01 -6.64
CA LYS A 133 -0.98 -8.33 -7.91
C LYS A 133 -2.40 -7.76 -7.95
N LEU A 134 -3.38 -8.50 -7.44
CA LEU A 134 -4.76 -8.03 -7.39
C LEU A 134 -4.94 -6.87 -6.40
N VAL A 135 -4.26 -6.91 -5.25
CA VAL A 135 -4.28 -5.82 -4.26
C VAL A 135 -3.58 -4.57 -4.82
N GLU A 136 -2.43 -4.71 -5.46
CA GLU A 136 -1.76 -3.60 -6.14
C GLU A 136 -2.66 -2.97 -7.21
N ALA A 137 -3.30 -3.81 -8.03
CA ALA A 137 -4.21 -3.36 -9.07
C ALA A 137 -5.43 -2.62 -8.51
N VAL A 138 -6.09 -3.16 -7.47
CA VAL A 138 -7.32 -2.55 -6.90
C VAL A 138 -7.04 -1.28 -6.10
N THR A 139 -5.82 -1.06 -5.60
CA THR A 139 -5.48 0.27 -5.05
C THR A 139 -5.44 1.35 -6.13
N ASN A 140 -5.32 0.96 -7.40
CA ASN A 140 -5.25 1.85 -8.57
C ASN A 140 -6.56 1.94 -9.37
N GLN A 141 -7.58 1.13 -9.09
CA GLN A 141 -8.84 1.11 -9.84
C GLN A 141 -9.99 0.53 -9.01
N SER A 142 -11.21 0.47 -9.55
CA SER A 142 -12.33 -0.12 -8.82
C SER A 142 -12.20 -1.65 -8.64
N TYR A 143 -12.85 -2.19 -7.62
CA TYR A 143 -12.95 -3.65 -7.41
C TYR A 143 -13.50 -4.35 -8.66
N GLY A 144 -14.58 -3.83 -9.25
CA GLY A 144 -15.20 -4.41 -10.45
C GLY A 144 -14.24 -4.45 -11.63
N LYS A 145 -13.53 -3.34 -11.90
CA LYS A 145 -12.55 -3.28 -13.00
C LYS A 145 -11.39 -4.25 -12.78
N THR A 146 -10.89 -4.33 -11.56
CA THR A 146 -9.83 -5.30 -11.19
C THR A 146 -10.29 -6.74 -11.39
N CYS A 147 -11.51 -7.08 -10.95
CA CYS A 147 -12.08 -8.41 -11.14
C CYS A 147 -12.29 -8.76 -12.62
N SER A 148 -12.67 -7.77 -13.45
CA SER A 148 -12.80 -7.94 -14.90
C SER A 148 -11.44 -8.22 -15.55
N LEU A 149 -10.42 -7.42 -15.24
CA LEU A 149 -9.05 -7.63 -15.72
C LEU A 149 -8.49 -8.98 -15.26
N ALA A 150 -8.73 -9.35 -14.00
CA ALA A 150 -8.34 -10.65 -13.48
C ALA A 150 -9.01 -11.80 -14.26
N LYS A 151 -10.29 -11.67 -14.64
CA LYS A 151 -10.96 -12.68 -15.47
C LYS A 151 -10.27 -12.85 -16.82
N THR A 152 -9.88 -11.74 -17.46
CA THR A 152 -9.16 -11.76 -18.74
C THR A 152 -7.77 -12.39 -18.62
N TRP A 153 -7.03 -12.09 -17.55
CA TRP A 153 -5.69 -12.63 -17.34
C TRP A 153 -5.69 -14.12 -16.95
N LEU A 154 -6.60 -14.50 -16.04
CA LEU A 154 -6.59 -15.80 -15.36
C LEU A 154 -7.45 -16.86 -16.05
N GLY A 155 -8.32 -16.46 -16.99
CA GLY A 155 -9.41 -17.32 -17.49
C GLY A 155 -10.43 -17.73 -16.41
N SER A 156 -10.35 -17.17 -15.20
CA SER A 156 -11.25 -17.45 -14.09
C SER A 156 -11.52 -16.19 -13.27
N SER A 157 -12.76 -16.04 -12.78
CA SER A 157 -13.15 -14.84 -12.02
C SER A 157 -12.72 -14.91 -10.56
N VAL A 158 -12.24 -13.78 -10.05
CA VAL A 158 -12.16 -13.49 -8.61
C VAL A 158 -13.30 -12.55 -8.28
N SER A 159 -14.14 -12.89 -7.29
CA SER A 159 -15.27 -12.04 -6.93
C SER A 159 -14.82 -10.75 -6.22
N PRO A 160 -15.54 -9.62 -6.39
CA PRO A 160 -15.25 -8.39 -5.66
C PRO A 160 -15.21 -8.58 -4.15
N ARG A 161 -16.10 -9.43 -3.59
CA ARG A 161 -16.10 -9.79 -2.16
C ARG A 161 -14.83 -10.50 -1.72
N THR A 162 -14.27 -11.36 -2.57
CA THR A 162 -13.00 -12.05 -2.27
C THR A 162 -11.86 -11.06 -2.28
N LEU A 163 -11.78 -10.21 -3.30
CA LEU A 163 -10.76 -9.17 -3.41
C LEU A 163 -10.85 -8.17 -2.26
N HIS A 164 -12.05 -7.73 -1.90
CA HIS A 164 -12.30 -6.89 -0.72
C HIS A 164 -11.73 -7.53 0.55
N ARG A 165 -12.01 -8.81 0.80
CA ARG A 165 -11.45 -9.51 1.95
C ARG A 165 -9.91 -9.55 1.95
N CYS A 166 -9.27 -9.72 0.79
CA CYS A 166 -7.82 -9.64 0.67
C CYS A 166 -7.30 -8.24 1.03
N VAL A 167 -7.92 -7.18 0.48
CA VAL A 167 -7.58 -5.78 0.81
C VAL A 167 -7.73 -5.53 2.31
N GLN A 168 -8.82 -5.98 2.92
CA GLN A 168 -9.02 -5.79 4.36
C GLN A 168 -7.96 -6.53 5.19
N ALA A 169 -7.68 -7.79 4.86
CA ALA A 169 -6.73 -8.62 5.60
C ALA A 169 -5.28 -8.10 5.49
N ARG A 170 -4.90 -7.50 4.35
CA ARG A 170 -3.54 -6.95 4.13
C ARG A 170 -3.42 -5.52 4.63
N GLY A 171 -4.43 -4.69 4.40
CA GLY A 171 -4.42 -3.29 4.84
C GLY A 171 -4.45 -3.11 6.34
N GLU A 172 -5.07 -4.05 7.08
CA GLU A 172 -5.04 -4.08 8.53
C GLU A 172 -3.61 -4.27 9.09
N LYS A 173 -2.74 -4.94 8.33
CA LYS A 173 -1.33 -5.19 8.72
C LYS A 173 -0.39 -4.03 8.37
N VAL A 174 -0.83 -3.06 7.60
CA VAL A 174 0.01 -1.93 7.20
C VAL A 174 0.25 -1.02 8.41
N VAL A 175 1.53 -0.91 8.77
CA VAL A 175 2.06 0.02 9.76
C VAL A 175 3.05 0.92 9.03
N PHE A 176 2.85 2.23 9.12
CA PHE A 176 3.77 3.19 8.52
C PHE A 176 4.96 3.39 9.45
N THR A 177 6.16 3.15 8.93
CA THR A 177 7.40 3.40 9.67
C THR A 177 8.01 4.72 9.23
N PRO A 178 8.32 5.66 10.16
CA PRO A 178 9.00 6.91 9.81
C PRO A 178 10.38 6.70 9.19
N ALA A 179 10.86 7.68 8.42
CA ALA A 179 12.25 7.78 8.01
C ALA A 179 13.14 8.27 9.18
N PRO A 180 14.44 7.94 9.19
CA PRO A 180 15.36 8.31 10.28
C PRO A 180 15.44 9.82 10.59
N GLY A 181 15.22 10.68 9.61
CA GLY A 181 15.20 12.14 9.77
C GLY A 181 14.94 12.88 8.47
N CYS A 182 14.42 14.11 8.57
CA CYS A 182 14.27 15.02 7.44
C CYS A 182 14.27 16.48 7.90
N LYS A 183 14.44 17.44 6.99
CA LYS A 183 14.29 18.86 7.36
C LYS A 183 12.84 19.20 7.69
N VAL A 184 11.92 18.78 6.82
CA VAL A 184 10.51 19.17 6.87
C VAL A 184 9.62 17.94 6.92
N ALA A 185 8.72 17.89 7.90
CA ALA A 185 7.53 17.06 7.86
C ALA A 185 6.30 17.94 7.67
N MET A 186 5.26 17.41 7.04
CA MET A 186 3.99 18.09 6.87
C MET A 186 2.86 17.20 7.34
N ALA A 187 1.81 17.78 7.91
CA ALA A 187 0.62 17.07 8.31
C ALA A 187 -0.63 17.80 7.82
N ASP A 188 -1.54 17.05 7.21
CA ASP A 188 -2.76 17.59 6.61
C ASP A 188 -3.92 16.59 6.74
N GLY A 189 -5.14 17.13 6.72
CA GLY A 189 -6.38 16.42 6.96
C GLY A 189 -7.39 16.63 5.83
N THR A 190 -8.16 15.59 5.51
CA THR A 190 -9.31 15.69 4.61
C THR A 190 -10.46 14.82 5.09
N LYS A 191 -11.67 15.09 4.63
CA LYS A 191 -12.84 14.23 4.88
C LYS A 191 -13.06 13.26 3.73
N VAL A 192 -13.37 12.02 4.06
CA VAL A 192 -13.74 10.97 3.10
C VAL A 192 -15.17 10.50 3.34
N PRO A 193 -15.92 10.09 2.30
CA PRO A 193 -17.28 9.58 2.42
C PRO A 193 -17.30 8.20 3.09
N ALA A 194 -17.14 8.18 4.40
CA ALA A 194 -17.11 6.97 5.22
C ALA A 194 -17.77 7.16 6.58
N GLY A 195 -18.24 6.05 7.17
CA GLY A 195 -18.86 6.03 8.49
C GLY A 195 -20.37 6.31 8.42
N LYS A 196 -20.97 6.75 9.53
CA LYS A 196 -22.41 7.05 9.62
C LYS A 196 -22.74 8.54 9.42
N SER A 197 -21.73 9.39 9.43
CA SER A 197 -21.90 10.85 9.35
C SER A 197 -22.16 11.29 7.90
N ARG A 198 -23.12 12.21 7.71
CA ARG A 198 -23.34 12.89 6.42
C ARG A 198 -22.13 13.68 5.93
N TYR A 199 -21.25 14.06 6.84
CA TYR A 199 -20.02 14.81 6.56
C TYR A 199 -18.81 13.90 6.30
N GLY A 200 -19.00 12.58 6.37
CA GLY A 200 -17.92 11.61 6.24
C GLY A 200 -17.05 11.53 7.50
N THR A 201 -15.86 11.00 7.30
CA THR A 201 -14.86 10.72 8.35
C THR A 201 -13.56 11.44 8.02
N ASP A 202 -12.89 12.00 9.03
CA ASP A 202 -11.56 12.60 8.84
C ASP A 202 -10.49 11.54 8.58
N VAL A 203 -9.62 11.82 7.63
CA VAL A 203 -8.34 11.15 7.37
C VAL A 203 -7.26 12.19 7.60
N ARG A 204 -6.29 11.88 8.46
CA ARG A 204 -5.15 12.75 8.79
C ARG A 204 -3.87 12.02 8.45
N ILE A 205 -2.97 12.70 7.75
CA ILE A 205 -1.74 12.09 7.24
C ILE A 205 -0.58 13.02 7.58
N ALA A 206 0.48 12.47 8.17
CA ALA A 206 1.77 13.13 8.30
C ALA A 206 2.80 12.47 7.37
N PHE A 207 3.53 13.30 6.62
CA PHE A 207 4.55 12.86 5.68
C PHE A 207 5.85 13.64 5.85
N GLN A 208 6.97 12.91 5.85
CA GLN A 208 8.32 13.46 5.84
C GLN A 208 8.75 13.73 4.39
N ILE A 209 9.35 14.90 4.16
CA ILE A 209 9.88 15.32 2.86
C ILE A 209 11.36 14.92 2.79
N LEU A 210 11.68 13.91 1.98
CA LEU A 210 13.00 13.30 1.92
C LEU A 210 13.92 13.90 0.84
N GLY A 211 13.38 14.73 -0.05
CA GLY A 211 14.14 15.39 -1.11
C GLY A 211 13.39 15.42 -2.44
N ARG A 212 14.10 15.85 -3.50
CA ARG A 212 13.57 15.87 -4.88
C ARG A 212 14.26 14.80 -5.71
N CYS A 213 13.53 14.21 -6.64
CA CYS A 213 14.06 13.29 -7.64
C CYS A 213 13.42 13.58 -9.01
N THR A 214 14.02 13.04 -10.05
CA THR A 214 13.43 12.99 -11.39
C THR A 214 13.01 11.56 -11.65
N GLU A 215 11.74 11.36 -12.01
CA GLU A 215 11.19 10.04 -12.34
C GLU A 215 10.46 10.16 -13.67
N ASN A 216 10.82 9.29 -14.63
CA ASN A 216 10.28 9.33 -16.00
C ASN A 216 10.36 10.73 -16.63
N GLY A 217 11.50 11.42 -16.44
CA GLY A 217 11.75 12.77 -16.96
C GLY A 217 10.97 13.89 -16.26
N ARG A 218 10.24 13.61 -15.16
CA ARG A 218 9.44 14.61 -14.44
C ARG A 218 9.97 14.85 -13.02
N PRO A 219 10.09 16.11 -12.58
CA PRO A 219 10.38 16.42 -11.18
C PRO A 219 9.33 15.83 -10.22
N ARG A 220 9.82 15.25 -9.14
CA ARG A 220 9.05 14.63 -8.05
C ARG A 220 9.67 14.98 -6.71
N VAL A 221 8.85 14.89 -5.67
CA VAL A 221 9.31 14.99 -4.29
C VAL A 221 9.18 13.60 -3.68
N ARG A 222 10.29 13.09 -3.13
CA ARG A 222 10.30 11.86 -2.36
C ARG A 222 9.69 12.16 -1.00
N LYS A 223 8.65 11.42 -0.67
CA LYS A 223 7.89 11.55 0.57
C LYS A 223 7.74 10.19 1.21
N ARG A 224 7.64 10.17 2.53
CA ARG A 224 7.33 8.97 3.29
C ARG A 224 6.25 9.30 4.30
N ILE A 225 5.25 8.43 4.45
CA ILE A 225 4.27 8.58 5.52
C ILE A 225 4.93 8.20 6.83
N ALA A 226 4.79 9.08 7.82
CA ALA A 226 5.31 8.91 9.17
C ALA A 226 4.19 8.86 10.22
N GLY A 227 2.98 9.31 9.88
CA GLY A 227 1.82 9.23 10.76
C GLY A 227 0.51 9.16 9.98
N TRP A 228 -0.48 8.50 10.58
CA TRP A 228 -1.75 8.19 9.91
C TRP A 228 -2.85 8.02 10.95
N SER A 229 -3.98 8.72 10.77
CA SER A 229 -5.20 8.40 11.50
C SER A 229 -6.44 8.56 10.63
N ILE A 230 -7.49 7.84 11.00
CA ILE A 230 -8.81 7.97 10.37
C ILE A 230 -9.89 7.73 11.43
N GLY A 231 -11.00 8.46 11.33
CA GLY A 231 -12.10 8.30 12.28
C GLY A 231 -12.06 9.34 13.41
N PRO A 232 -12.66 9.00 14.56
CA PRO A 232 -12.72 9.90 15.72
C PRO A 232 -11.34 10.09 16.38
N VAL A 233 -10.36 9.31 15.96
CA VAL A 233 -8.98 9.43 16.42
C VAL A 233 -8.41 10.77 15.97
N GLY A 234 -7.99 11.58 16.94
CA GLY A 234 -7.45 12.92 16.72
C GLY A 234 -6.03 12.94 16.15
N TRP A 235 -5.40 14.09 16.25
CA TRP A 235 -4.04 14.35 15.74
C TRP A 235 -2.94 13.56 16.45
N SER A 236 -3.18 13.03 17.65
CA SER A 236 -2.16 12.28 18.42
C SER A 236 -1.72 10.96 17.78
N GLU A 237 -2.56 10.32 16.97
CA GLU A 237 -2.17 9.14 16.17
C GLU A 237 -1.62 9.52 14.79
N ALA A 238 -2.06 10.66 14.25
CA ALA A 238 -1.56 11.16 12.97
C ALA A 238 -0.18 11.83 13.10
N LEU A 239 0.20 12.26 14.30
CA LEU A 239 1.49 12.82 14.66
C LEU A 239 2.11 11.99 15.81
N PRO A 240 2.45 10.71 15.56
CA PRO A 240 3.05 9.87 16.59
C PRO A 240 4.42 10.41 17.01
N ALA A 241 4.81 10.14 18.25
CA ALA A 241 6.18 10.38 18.69
C ALA A 241 7.15 9.61 17.77
N GLY A 242 8.27 10.24 17.41
CA GLY A 242 9.30 9.63 16.54
C GLY A 242 9.31 10.10 15.08
N ILE A 243 8.44 11.04 14.68
CA ILE A 243 8.66 11.80 13.44
C ILE A 243 9.88 12.71 13.64
N ALA A 244 11.04 12.25 13.19
CA ALA A 244 12.28 13.01 13.23
C ALA A 244 12.27 14.08 12.13
N SER A 245 12.12 15.34 12.53
CA SER A 245 12.20 16.50 11.64
C SER A 245 12.56 17.79 12.35
N ASP A 246 13.19 18.74 11.65
CA ASP A 246 13.50 20.07 12.20
C ASP A 246 12.23 20.94 12.35
N VAL A 247 11.32 20.81 11.38
CA VAL A 247 10.04 21.53 11.35
C VAL A 247 8.88 20.62 10.94
N ILE A 248 7.74 20.78 11.64
CA ILE A 248 6.45 20.20 11.26
C ILE A 248 5.53 21.31 10.79
N VAL A 249 5.08 21.21 9.54
CA VAL A 249 4.14 22.14 8.91
C VAL A 249 2.72 21.58 8.97
N THR A 250 1.78 22.32 9.55
CA THR A 250 0.36 21.88 9.66
C THR A 250 -0.61 22.94 9.20
N ASP A 251 -1.88 22.57 9.01
CA ASP A 251 -2.97 23.56 9.02
C ASP A 251 -3.26 24.08 10.44
N ARG A 252 -4.13 25.09 10.56
CA ARG A 252 -4.61 25.70 11.80
C ARG A 252 -5.80 24.94 12.39
N GLU A 253 -5.69 23.63 12.55
CA GLU A 253 -6.68 22.84 13.29
C GLU A 253 -6.44 22.90 14.80
N ALA A 254 -7.53 22.85 15.58
CA ALA A 254 -7.46 22.82 17.03
C ALA A 254 -6.81 21.51 17.54
N GLY A 255 -6.08 21.59 18.65
CA GLY A 255 -5.43 20.44 19.27
C GLY A 255 -4.05 20.09 18.70
N ILE A 256 -3.69 20.59 17.50
CA ILE A 256 -2.36 20.35 16.91
C ILE A 256 -1.23 20.93 17.78
N PRO A 257 -1.28 22.20 18.23
CA PRO A 257 -0.18 22.76 19.02
C PRO A 257 0.11 21.98 20.29
N GLU A 258 -0.93 21.52 21.00
CA GLU A 258 -0.83 20.73 22.21
C GLU A 258 -0.23 19.35 21.94
N VAL A 259 -0.64 18.74 20.82
CA VAL A 259 -0.11 17.46 20.33
C VAL A 259 1.39 17.59 20.00
N LEU A 260 1.79 18.63 19.26
CA LEU A 260 3.18 18.89 18.89
C LEU A 260 4.06 19.17 20.12
N ALA A 261 3.59 20.01 21.05
CA ALA A 261 4.33 20.30 22.28
C ALA A 261 4.59 19.03 23.11
N ARG A 262 3.63 18.09 23.11
CA ARG A 262 3.72 16.83 23.87
C ARG A 262 4.54 15.76 23.16
N GLN A 263 4.35 15.54 21.86
CA GLN A 263 4.93 14.40 21.12
C GLN A 263 6.21 14.76 20.36
N HIS A 264 6.46 16.05 20.12
CA HIS A 264 7.61 16.56 19.38
C HIS A 264 8.25 17.76 20.10
N PRO A 265 8.67 17.61 21.38
CA PRO A 265 9.31 18.68 22.11
C PRO A 265 10.59 19.12 21.37
N GLY A 266 10.77 20.43 21.20
CA GLY A 266 11.92 21.01 20.49
C GLY A 266 11.79 21.02 18.97
N VAL A 267 10.79 20.38 18.38
CA VAL A 267 10.51 20.50 16.94
C VAL A 267 9.76 21.79 16.67
N ARG A 268 10.17 22.53 15.63
CA ARG A 268 9.53 23.78 15.27
C ARG A 268 8.14 23.52 14.67
N HIS A 269 7.13 24.23 15.16
CA HIS A 269 5.80 24.25 14.53
C HIS A 269 5.69 25.40 13.53
N GLN A 270 5.33 25.07 12.29
CA GLN A 270 5.00 26.06 11.26
C GLN A 270 3.57 25.84 10.75
N LEU A 271 2.86 26.93 10.46
CA LEU A 271 1.58 26.89 9.76
C LEU A 271 1.81 26.89 8.26
N CYS A 272 0.97 26.14 7.55
CA CYS A 272 0.98 26.07 6.10
C CYS A 272 0.61 27.43 5.50
N GLU A 273 1.58 28.08 4.84
CA GLU A 273 1.40 29.40 4.21
C GLU A 273 0.25 29.42 3.20
N TRP A 274 -0.04 28.29 2.54
CA TRP A 274 -1.18 28.18 1.62
C TRP A 274 -2.53 28.31 2.32
N HIS A 275 -2.70 27.58 3.43
CA HIS A 275 -3.94 27.63 4.20
C HIS A 275 -4.18 29.03 4.78
N MET A 276 -3.13 29.83 4.97
CA MET A 276 -3.27 31.22 5.45
C MET A 276 -4.06 32.10 4.49
N GLY A 277 -3.78 32.05 3.19
CA GLY A 277 -4.54 32.79 2.19
C GLY A 277 -6.00 32.32 2.12
N HIS A 278 -6.21 31.00 2.12
CA HIS A 278 -7.55 30.40 2.07
C HIS A 278 -8.40 30.72 3.30
N THR A 279 -7.83 30.54 4.50
CA THR A 279 -8.49 30.83 5.77
C THR A 279 -8.77 32.32 5.92
N SER A 280 -7.80 33.19 5.56
CA SER A 280 -8.02 34.66 5.55
C SER A 280 -9.20 35.04 4.67
N LYS A 281 -9.27 34.48 3.45
CA LYS A 281 -10.37 34.72 2.51
C LYS A 281 -11.72 34.32 3.09
N HIS A 282 -11.80 33.16 3.75
CA HIS A 282 -13.01 32.67 4.38
C HIS A 282 -13.44 33.57 5.55
N LEU A 283 -12.50 33.93 6.44
CA LEU A 283 -12.78 34.80 7.58
C LEU A 283 -13.24 36.21 7.16
N MET A 284 -12.64 36.78 6.11
CA MET A 284 -13.13 38.04 5.53
C MET A 284 -14.53 37.89 4.91
N ALA A 285 -14.87 36.73 4.36
CA ALA A 285 -16.24 36.49 3.86
C ALA A 285 -17.25 36.44 5.01
N LEU A 286 -16.88 35.91 6.18
CA LEU A 286 -17.70 35.95 7.40
C LEU A 286 -17.83 37.35 8.00
N ASP A 287 -16.93 38.27 7.64
CA ASP A 287 -17.02 39.71 7.94
C ASP A 287 -17.68 40.49 6.78
N HIS A 288 -18.38 39.80 5.87
CA HIS A 288 -19.14 40.37 4.74
C HIS A 288 -18.32 41.22 3.74
N VAL A 289 -17.00 41.04 3.69
CA VAL A 289 -16.11 41.78 2.78
C VAL A 289 -16.38 41.39 1.32
N PRO A 290 -16.50 42.32 0.35
CA PRO A 290 -16.74 41.99 -1.06
C PRO A 290 -15.68 41.08 -1.69
N VAL A 291 -16.10 40.22 -2.65
CA VAL A 291 -15.21 39.23 -3.31
C VAL A 291 -13.94 39.84 -3.89
N ALA A 292 -14.06 41.00 -4.56
CA ALA A 292 -12.94 41.69 -5.20
C ALA A 292 -11.88 42.11 -4.16
N GLU A 293 -12.33 42.72 -3.06
CA GLU A 293 -11.46 43.15 -1.97
C GLU A 293 -10.80 41.94 -1.28
N ARG A 294 -11.55 40.86 -1.02
CA ARG A 294 -10.97 39.62 -0.47
C ARG A 294 -9.86 39.06 -1.36
N LYS A 295 -10.04 39.06 -2.69
CA LYS A 295 -9.02 38.60 -3.63
C LYS A 295 -7.77 39.47 -3.57
N LYS A 296 -7.94 40.79 -3.58
CA LYS A 296 -6.85 41.76 -3.48
C LYS A 296 -6.02 41.55 -2.20
N ARG A 297 -6.68 41.45 -1.03
CA ARG A 297 -6.00 41.24 0.26
C ARG A 297 -5.26 39.90 0.32
N VAL A 298 -5.82 38.84 -0.24
CA VAL A 298 -5.12 37.54 -0.32
C VAL A 298 -3.90 37.61 -1.23
N GLN A 299 -3.96 38.37 -2.34
CA GLN A 299 -2.80 38.59 -3.20
C GLN A 299 -1.69 39.36 -2.47
N GLU A 300 -2.04 40.42 -1.74
CA GLU A 300 -1.10 41.19 -0.89
C GLU A 300 -0.45 40.28 0.16
N LEU A 301 -1.25 39.48 0.87
CA LEU A 301 -0.75 38.49 1.84
C LEU A 301 0.19 37.47 1.19
N ASN A 302 -0.21 36.87 0.07
CA ASN A 302 0.60 35.88 -0.63
C ASN A 302 1.91 36.46 -1.15
N ALA A 303 1.92 37.73 -1.57
CA ALA A 303 3.14 38.43 -1.98
C ALA A 303 4.15 38.56 -0.82
N ILE A 304 3.67 38.68 0.42
CA ILE A 304 4.52 38.66 1.62
C ILE A 304 4.95 37.22 1.94
N LEU A 305 4.00 36.28 1.98
CA LEU A 305 4.27 34.89 2.34
C LEU A 305 5.23 34.18 1.38
N TRP A 306 5.18 34.50 0.09
CA TRP A 306 5.99 33.84 -0.93
C TRP A 306 7.20 34.66 -1.38
N SER A 307 7.48 35.81 -0.75
CA SER A 307 8.67 36.58 -1.07
C SER A 307 9.96 35.81 -0.74
N LEU A 308 11.04 36.22 -1.39
CA LEU A 308 12.40 35.80 -1.08
C LEU A 308 13.08 36.76 -0.09
N ASP A 309 12.30 37.61 0.59
CA ASP A 309 12.83 38.56 1.54
C ASP A 309 13.46 37.84 2.75
N PRO A 310 14.48 38.45 3.40
CA PRO A 310 14.98 37.98 4.67
C PRO A 310 13.86 37.87 5.72
N PRO A 311 13.87 36.88 6.64
CA PRO A 311 12.76 36.68 7.56
C PRO A 311 12.40 37.88 8.42
N ALA A 312 13.38 38.66 8.87
CA ALA A 312 13.12 39.91 9.59
C ALA A 312 12.27 40.90 8.78
N VAL A 313 12.58 41.06 7.49
CA VAL A 313 11.81 41.93 6.58
C VAL A 313 10.42 41.35 6.33
N LYS A 314 10.34 40.03 6.12
CA LYS A 314 9.07 39.32 5.91
C LYS A 314 8.15 39.48 7.13
N GLN A 315 8.71 39.39 8.35
CA GLN A 315 8.01 39.61 9.61
C GLN A 315 7.45 41.03 9.72
N LEU A 316 8.27 42.05 9.49
CA LEU A 316 7.82 43.45 9.51
C LEU A 316 6.69 43.70 8.52
N ARG A 317 6.82 43.20 7.28
CA ARG A 317 5.78 43.33 6.24
C ARG A 317 4.49 42.62 6.63
N PHE A 318 4.59 41.41 7.19
CA PHE A 318 3.43 40.65 7.65
C PHE A 318 2.72 41.34 8.82
N GLU A 319 3.48 41.89 9.76
CA GLU A 319 2.96 42.65 10.90
C GLU A 319 2.24 43.92 10.45
N ALA A 320 2.86 44.72 9.59
CA ALA A 320 2.24 45.89 8.99
C ALA A 320 0.94 45.53 8.25
N PHE A 321 0.94 44.43 7.49
CA PHE A 321 -0.23 43.96 6.76
C PHE A 321 -1.41 43.64 7.68
N TRP A 322 -1.22 42.78 8.70
CA TRP A 322 -2.36 42.40 9.55
C TRP A 322 -2.82 43.55 10.45
N GLN A 323 -1.92 44.45 10.86
CA GLN A 323 -2.28 45.64 11.63
C GLN A 323 -3.22 46.57 10.85
N ALA A 324 -2.94 46.74 9.54
CA ALA A 324 -3.71 47.57 8.62
C ALA A 324 -5.06 46.94 8.18
N LEU A 325 -5.29 45.65 8.43
CA LEU A 325 -6.55 45.01 8.07
C LEU A 325 -7.71 45.53 8.93
N PRO A 326 -8.80 46.04 8.32
CA PRO A 326 -9.97 46.48 9.07
C PRO A 326 -10.88 45.32 9.50
N TYR A 327 -10.59 44.09 9.07
CA TYR A 327 -11.48 42.93 9.25
C TYR A 327 -11.13 42.15 10.51
N ARG A 328 -12.00 42.21 11.51
CA ARG A 328 -11.78 41.68 12.86
C ARG A 328 -11.31 40.23 12.86
N ARG A 329 -11.98 39.33 12.12
CA ARG A 329 -11.70 37.88 12.19
C ARG A 329 -10.37 37.54 11.53
N ALA A 330 -10.13 38.07 10.34
CA ALA A 330 -8.88 37.83 9.61
C ALA A 330 -7.69 38.45 10.35
N LYS A 331 -7.85 39.67 10.89
CA LYS A 331 -6.84 40.35 11.71
C LYS A 331 -6.44 39.53 12.94
N ALA A 332 -7.42 39.07 13.72
CA ALA A 332 -7.16 38.24 14.89
C ALA A 332 -6.41 36.95 14.52
N MET A 333 -6.86 36.25 13.48
CA MET A 333 -6.22 35.02 13.02
C MET A 333 -4.76 35.24 12.58
N LEU A 334 -4.48 36.29 11.81
CA LEU A 334 -3.12 36.59 11.35
C LEU A 334 -2.20 36.99 12.49
N ARG A 335 -2.68 37.81 13.43
CA ARG A 335 -1.94 38.18 14.65
C ARG A 335 -1.54 36.94 15.45
N ASP A 336 -2.46 36.03 15.68
CA ASP A 336 -2.21 34.81 16.47
C ASP A 336 -1.28 33.82 15.76
N SER A 337 -0.97 34.05 14.48
CA SER A 337 -0.18 33.15 13.65
C SER A 337 1.26 33.63 13.40
N VAL A 338 1.61 34.84 13.85
CA VAL A 338 2.93 35.48 13.63
C VAL A 338 4.08 34.56 14.05
N SER A 339 3.98 33.93 15.22
CA SER A 339 5.03 33.06 15.76
C SER A 339 5.23 31.74 15.01
N ARG A 340 4.40 31.45 13.98
CA ARG A 340 4.36 30.16 13.29
C ARG A 340 4.45 30.24 11.77
N ILE A 341 4.65 31.40 11.14
CA ILE A 341 4.51 31.56 9.68
C ILE A 341 5.79 32.00 8.95
N LEU A 342 6.84 32.47 9.64
CA LEU A 342 7.93 33.21 9.01
C LEU A 342 9.31 32.81 9.56
N TYR A 343 10.08 31.93 8.87
CA TYR A 343 11.47 31.58 9.24
C TYR A 343 12.36 31.13 8.05
N ASP A 344 13.69 31.12 8.29
CA ASP A 344 14.84 31.17 7.35
C ASP A 344 14.99 30.11 6.26
N GLU A 345 14.43 28.91 6.38
CA GLU A 345 14.68 27.87 5.37
C GLU A 345 13.79 28.12 4.14
N PRO A 346 14.35 28.22 2.90
CA PRO A 346 13.56 28.18 1.69
C PRO A 346 12.90 26.80 1.63
N SER A 347 11.70 26.71 2.19
CA SER A 347 10.97 25.47 2.31
C SER A 347 10.88 24.82 0.93
N ALA A 348 11.57 23.69 0.76
CA ALA A 348 11.41 22.83 -0.41
C ALA A 348 9.94 22.39 -0.59
N ALA A 349 9.12 22.63 0.45
CA ALA A 349 7.69 22.44 0.61
C ALA A 349 6.81 23.70 0.41
N ARG A 350 7.33 24.83 -0.08
CA ARG A 350 6.54 26.06 -0.40
C ARG A 350 5.48 25.85 -1.48
N THR A 351 5.43 24.66 -2.10
CA THR A 351 4.40 24.31 -3.07
C THR A 351 3.23 23.60 -2.41
N THR A 352 2.06 24.21 -2.55
CA THR A 352 0.72 23.70 -2.19
C THR A 352 0.48 22.27 -2.71
N SER A 353 1.17 21.92 -3.80
CA SER A 353 0.94 20.69 -4.54
C SER A 353 1.31 19.41 -3.79
N LEU A 354 2.10 19.46 -2.70
CA LEU A 354 2.55 18.23 -2.05
C LEU A 354 1.48 17.55 -1.20
N ALA A 355 0.86 18.32 -0.29
CA ALA A 355 -0.26 17.86 0.52
C ALA A 355 -1.50 17.70 -0.34
N GLU A 356 -1.80 18.72 -1.16
CA GLU A 356 -2.99 18.75 -2.01
C GLU A 356 -3.04 17.57 -2.99
N ARG A 357 -1.91 17.15 -3.59
CA ARG A 357 -1.90 15.96 -4.47
C ARG A 357 -2.26 14.69 -3.72
N GLU A 358 -1.85 14.54 -2.47
CA GLU A 358 -2.23 13.38 -1.66
C GLU A 358 -3.70 13.45 -1.24
N MET A 359 -4.19 14.62 -0.81
CA MET A 359 -5.61 14.79 -0.48
C MET A 359 -6.50 14.55 -1.72
N ARG A 360 -6.09 15.02 -2.90
CA ARG A 360 -6.78 14.73 -4.17
C ARG A 360 -6.73 13.24 -4.52
N GLU A 361 -5.63 12.56 -4.25
CA GLU A 361 -5.56 11.10 -4.45
C GLU A 361 -6.50 10.39 -3.48
N VAL A 362 -6.51 10.75 -2.19
CA VAL A 362 -7.46 10.22 -1.20
C VAL A 362 -8.89 10.39 -1.74
N ASN A 363 -9.28 11.61 -2.10
CA ASN A 363 -10.62 11.90 -2.61
C ASN A 363 -10.94 11.07 -3.86
N ARG A 364 -10.02 10.97 -4.83
CA ARG A 364 -10.20 10.16 -6.06
C ARG A 364 -10.44 8.68 -5.77
N ARG A 365 -9.89 8.14 -4.66
CA ARG A 365 -10.05 6.73 -4.29
C ARG A 365 -11.31 6.46 -3.49
N THR A 366 -11.80 7.46 -2.76
CA THR A 366 -12.92 7.29 -1.85
C THR A 366 -14.24 7.77 -2.42
N ASP A 367 -14.22 8.77 -3.29
CA ASP A 367 -15.42 9.29 -3.95
C ASP A 367 -15.82 8.40 -5.12
N VAL A 368 -16.54 7.33 -4.80
CA VAL A 368 -16.96 6.29 -5.76
C VAL A 368 -18.49 6.11 -5.78
N GLY A 369 -19.23 7.14 -5.34
CA GLY A 369 -20.69 7.14 -5.32
C GLY A 369 -21.35 6.26 -4.24
N VAL A 370 -20.56 5.70 -3.31
CA VAL A 370 -21.06 4.93 -2.17
C VAL A 370 -20.34 5.31 -0.88
N LEU A 371 -21.02 5.11 0.25
CA LEU A 371 -20.45 5.35 1.57
C LEU A 371 -19.60 4.15 2.01
N TRP A 372 -18.36 4.42 2.41
CA TRP A 372 -17.46 3.38 2.91
C TRP A 372 -17.71 3.08 4.39
N SER A 373 -17.37 1.87 4.82
CA SER A 373 -17.07 1.66 6.24
C SER A 373 -15.72 2.32 6.58
N THR A 374 -15.57 2.88 7.78
CA THR A 374 -14.32 3.50 8.22
C THR A 374 -13.14 2.53 8.13
N LYS A 375 -13.33 1.27 8.59
CA LYS A 375 -12.31 0.20 8.45
C LYS A 375 -11.98 -0.09 6.98
N GLY A 376 -13.02 -0.17 6.14
CA GLY A 376 -12.89 -0.47 4.71
C GLY A 376 -12.00 0.53 3.97
N VAL A 377 -12.28 1.83 4.16
CA VAL A 377 -11.51 2.90 3.54
C VAL A 377 -10.12 3.04 4.17
N ASN A 378 -9.98 2.86 5.48
CA ASN A 378 -8.68 2.87 6.16
C ASN A 378 -7.71 1.88 5.53
N ASN A 379 -8.12 0.62 5.42
CA ASN A 379 -7.28 -0.46 4.91
C ASN A 379 -6.93 -0.26 3.42
N MET A 380 -7.89 0.21 2.61
CA MET A 380 -7.64 0.54 1.21
C MET A 380 -6.62 1.68 1.06
N LEU A 381 -6.81 2.78 1.79
CA LEU A 381 -5.93 3.93 1.70
C LEU A 381 -4.54 3.63 2.27
N LYS A 382 -4.44 2.85 3.36
CA LYS A 382 -3.16 2.38 3.91
C LYS A 382 -2.36 1.60 2.86
N LEU A 383 -2.97 0.60 2.21
CA LEU A 383 -2.31 -0.16 1.14
C LEU A 383 -1.89 0.75 -0.03
N ARG A 384 -2.78 1.66 -0.45
CA ARG A 384 -2.51 2.59 -1.55
C ARG A 384 -1.31 3.48 -1.25
N HIS A 385 -1.23 4.04 -0.06
CA HIS A 385 -0.14 4.94 0.28
C HIS A 385 1.14 4.20 0.63
N ALA A 386 1.07 3.03 1.25
CA ALA A 386 2.23 2.17 1.45
C ALA A 386 2.86 1.83 0.09
N LEU A 387 2.06 1.34 -0.87
CA LEU A 387 2.56 1.03 -2.22
C LEU A 387 3.26 2.21 -2.91
N ARG A 388 2.81 3.45 -2.66
CA ARG A 388 3.33 4.66 -3.32
C ARG A 388 4.48 5.35 -2.59
N LEU A 389 4.44 5.39 -1.27
CA LEU A 389 5.27 6.27 -0.44
C LEU A 389 6.13 5.49 0.55
N ASN A 390 5.73 4.26 0.91
CA ASN A 390 6.44 3.38 1.83
C ASN A 390 6.48 1.94 1.25
N PRO A 391 7.13 1.72 0.10
CA PRO A 391 7.08 0.43 -0.61
C PRO A 391 7.59 -0.73 0.25
N ASP A 392 8.55 -0.47 1.15
CA ASP A 392 9.03 -1.42 2.15
C ASP A 392 7.94 -1.81 3.19
N ASP A 393 7.13 -0.85 3.64
CA ASP A 393 5.98 -1.15 4.52
C ASP A 393 4.90 -1.95 3.77
N PHE A 394 4.75 -1.72 2.47
CA PHE A 394 3.88 -2.54 1.62
C PHE A 394 4.45 -3.96 1.44
N ASP A 395 5.76 -4.10 1.24
CA ASP A 395 6.40 -5.41 1.07
C ASP A 395 6.31 -6.27 2.35
N ARG A 396 6.41 -5.66 3.53
CA ARG A 396 6.30 -6.35 4.84
C ARG A 396 4.97 -7.05 5.07
N VAL A 397 3.89 -6.67 4.39
CA VAL A 397 2.60 -7.37 4.54
C VAL A 397 2.49 -8.64 3.70
N TRP A 398 3.52 -8.95 2.91
CA TRP A 398 3.61 -10.14 2.06
C TRP A 398 4.72 -11.08 2.54
N LEU A 399 4.55 -12.36 2.27
CA LEU A 399 5.64 -13.33 2.44
C LEU A 399 6.77 -13.04 1.45
N PRO A 400 8.05 -13.15 1.86
CA PRO A 400 9.17 -13.05 0.95
C PRO A 400 9.06 -14.12 -0.14
N VAL A 401 9.22 -13.69 -1.40
CA VAL A 401 9.31 -14.63 -2.53
C VAL A 401 10.77 -14.96 -2.74
N GLN A 402 11.12 -16.23 -2.63
CA GLN A 402 12.45 -16.70 -3.01
C GLN A 402 12.52 -16.77 -4.55
N PRO A 403 13.53 -16.18 -5.18
CA PRO A 403 13.70 -16.30 -6.62
C PRO A 403 13.97 -17.76 -6.99
N ILE A 404 13.32 -18.23 -8.05
CA ILE A 404 13.64 -19.53 -8.66
C ILE A 404 14.71 -19.28 -9.71
N THR A 405 15.85 -19.95 -9.59
CA THR A 405 16.90 -19.94 -10.61
C THR A 405 16.52 -20.92 -11.72
N PHE A 406 16.44 -20.44 -12.95
CA PHE A 406 16.26 -21.28 -14.13
C PHE A 406 17.62 -21.45 -14.81
N HIS A 407 18.09 -22.69 -14.94
CA HIS A 407 19.26 -23.01 -15.75
C HIS A 407 18.78 -23.50 -17.11
N PRO A 408 18.97 -22.74 -18.20
CA PRO A 408 18.63 -23.21 -19.53
C PRO A 408 19.53 -24.41 -19.86
N VAL A 409 18.92 -25.53 -20.25
CA VAL A 409 19.67 -26.64 -20.84
C VAL A 409 19.99 -26.24 -22.29
N PRO A 410 21.26 -26.26 -22.72
CA PRO A 410 21.61 -25.99 -24.11
C PRO A 410 20.87 -26.96 -25.03
N HIS A 411 20.21 -26.45 -26.06
CA HIS A 411 19.70 -27.29 -27.14
C HIS A 411 20.89 -27.84 -27.91
N ALA A 412 20.97 -29.17 -28.05
CA ALA A 412 21.89 -29.86 -28.95
C ALA A 412 21.41 -29.74 -30.40
#